data_AF-A0A7C6UYX7-F1
#
_entry.id   AF-A0A7C6UYX7-F1
#
_cell.length_a   1.000
_cell.length_b   1.000
_cell.length_c   1.000
_cell.angle_alpha   90.00
_cell.angle_beta   90.00
_cell.angle_gamma   90.00
#
_symmetry.space_group_name_H-M   'P 1'
#
loop_
_entity.id
_entity.type
_entity.pdbx_description
1 polymer ?
#
loop_
_entity_poly.entity_id
_entity_poly.type
_entity_poly.pdbx_seq_one_letter_code
_entity_poly.pdbx_strand_id
1 'polypeptide(L)'
;MNIIYGSIVTPVYEELLFRGYIWNRFSKVMTSKLHICVWNIALFTIWHFLYIVPNMISGNWDVLQLLKLAAGIGYGTVLGLIRLRTENCWATILAHGIMNFFMI
;
A
#
# COMPACT_ATOMS: atom_id res chain seq x y z
N MET A 1 1.34 16.71 8.13
CA MET A 1 2.59 15.99 7.74
C MET A 1 3.36 16.89 6.78
N ASN A 2 4.69 16.87 6.77
CA ASN A 2 5.47 17.52 5.71
C ASN A 2 5.16 16.81 4.37
N ILE A 3 4.81 17.57 3.33
CA ILE A 3 4.46 17.05 1.98
C ILE A 3 5.54 16.10 1.45
N ILE A 4 6.82 16.41 1.71
CA ILE A 4 7.95 15.56 1.31
C ILE A 4 7.86 14.19 2.00
N TYR A 5 7.59 14.19 3.31
CA TYR A 5 7.52 12.95 4.07
C TYR A 5 6.34 12.09 3.62
N GLY A 6 5.15 12.68 3.51
CA GLY A 6 3.93 11.95 3.15
C GLY A 6 3.85 11.54 1.68
N SER A 7 4.38 12.35 0.75
CA SER A 7 4.23 12.10 -0.70
C SER A 7 5.46 11.49 -1.34
N ILE A 8 6.61 11.46 -0.66
CA ILE A 8 7.86 10.92 -1.22
C ILE A 8 8.40 9.83 -0.31
N VAL A 9 8.74 10.17 0.94
CA VAL A 9 9.44 9.23 1.83
C VAL A 9 8.58 8.00 2.12
N THR A 10 7.35 8.19 2.63
CA THR A 10 6.45 7.08 2.95
C THR A 10 6.14 6.20 1.73
N PRO A 11 5.71 6.75 0.57
CA PRO A 11 5.45 5.95 -0.62
C PRO A 11 6.66 5.16 -1.11
N VAL A 12 7.87 5.75 -1.08
CA VAL A 12 9.10 5.04 -1.50
C VAL A 12 9.32 3.80 -0.65
N TYR A 13 9.26 3.92 0.68
CA TYR A 13 9.51 2.78 1.57
C TYR A 13 8.41 1.72 1.47
N GLU A 14 7.14 2.13 1.41
CA GLU A 14 6.03 1.21 1.29
C GLU A 14 6.08 0.43 -0.03
N GLU A 15 6.32 1.10 -1.15
CA GLU A 15 6.39 0.42 -2.44
C GLU A 15 7.61 -0.48 -2.57
N LEU A 16 8.78 -0.07 -2.07
CA LEU A 16 9.97 -0.93 -2.06
C LEU A 16 9.75 -2.20 -1.24
N LEU A 17 9.03 -2.11 -0.12
CA LEU A 17 8.68 -3.28 0.68
C LEU A 17 7.65 -4.17 -0.02
N PHE A 18 6.51 -3.62 -0.42
CA PHE A 18 5.39 -4.40 -0.93
C PHE A 18 5.57 -4.79 -2.41
N ARG A 19 5.83 -3.83 -3.30
CA ARG A 19 5.88 -4.04 -4.77
C ARG A 19 7.29 -4.36 -5.26
N GLY A 20 8.30 -4.06 -4.45
CA GLY A 20 9.67 -4.52 -4.61
C GLY A 20 9.89 -5.88 -3.96
N TYR A 21 10.16 -5.90 -2.66
CA TYR A 21 10.66 -7.08 -1.95
C TYR A 21 9.63 -8.22 -1.87
N ILE A 22 8.46 -8.00 -1.27
CA ILE A 22 7.44 -9.04 -1.04
C ILE A 22 6.98 -9.62 -2.37
N TRP A 23 6.67 -8.75 -3.35
CA TRP A 23 6.28 -9.17 -4.69
C TRP A 23 7.31 -10.11 -5.34
N ASN A 24 8.59 -9.70 -5.33
CA ASN A 24 9.67 -10.49 -5.92
C ASN A 24 9.97 -11.77 -5.12
N ARG A 25 9.62 -11.82 -3.83
CA ARG A 25 9.71 -13.05 -3.05
C ARG A 25 8.61 -14.02 -3.43
N PHE A 26 7.38 -13.54 -3.61
CA PHE A 26 6.26 -14.35 -4.05
C PHE A 26 6.41 -14.84 -5.48
N SER A 27 6.99 -14.04 -6.38
CA SER A 27 7.25 -14.48 -7.76
C SER A 27 8.23 -15.65 -7.86
N LYS A 28 9.00 -15.95 -6.81
CA LYS A 28 9.87 -17.14 -6.75
C LYS A 28 9.13 -18.43 -6.37
N VAL A 29 7.93 -18.33 -5.81
CA VAL A 29 7.19 -19.47 -5.25
C VAL A 29 5.77 -19.62 -5.82
N MET A 30 5.24 -18.58 -6.47
CA MET A 30 3.92 -18.55 -7.11
C MET A 30 4.05 -18.36 -8.62
N THR A 31 3.29 -19.12 -9.39
CA THR A 31 3.28 -19.03 -10.87
C THR A 31 2.32 -17.96 -11.39
N SER A 32 1.23 -17.70 -10.67
CA SER A 32 0.22 -16.74 -11.11
C SER A 32 0.49 -15.33 -10.58
N LYS A 33 0.78 -14.38 -11.48
CA LYS A 33 0.93 -12.95 -11.13
C LYS A 33 -0.32 -12.38 -10.46
N LEU A 34 -1.51 -12.85 -10.85
CA LEU A 34 -2.77 -12.42 -10.24
C LEU A 34 -2.85 -12.83 -8.76
N HIS A 35 -2.42 -14.05 -8.42
CA HIS A 35 -2.39 -14.49 -7.03
C HIS A 35 -1.39 -13.68 -6.20
N ILE A 36 -0.22 -13.36 -6.76
CA ILE A 36 0.75 -12.47 -6.13
C ILE A 36 0.13 -11.10 -5.86
N CYS A 37 -0.61 -10.55 -6.82
CA CYS A 37 -1.31 -9.27 -6.68
C CYS A 37 -2.34 -9.30 -5.55
N VAL A 38 -3.21 -10.32 -5.52
CA VAL A 38 -4.23 -10.47 -4.46
C VAL A 38 -3.57 -10.55 -3.08
N TRP A 39 -2.53 -11.36 -2.93
CA TRP A 39 -1.80 -11.45 -1.66
C TRP A 39 -1.10 -10.15 -1.29
N ASN A 40 -0.56 -9.42 -2.27
CA ASN A 40 0.07 -8.14 -2.04
C ASN A 40 -0.93 -7.09 -1.55
N ILE A 41 -2.12 -7.02 -2.15
CA ILE A 41 -3.23 -6.15 -1.73
C ILE A 41 -3.67 -6.51 -0.30
N ALA A 42 -3.82 -7.80 -0.01
CA ALA A 42 -4.21 -8.28 1.31
C ALA A 42 -3.19 -7.88 2.38
N LEU A 43 -1.90 -8.13 2.15
CA LEU A 43 -0.84 -7.77 3.09
C LEU A 43 -0.72 -6.26 3.28
N PHE A 44 -0.85 -5.48 2.21
CA PHE A 44 -0.84 -4.01 2.28
C PHE A 44 -2.04 -3.48 3.09
N THR A 45 -3.21 -4.09 2.93
CA THR A 45 -4.41 -3.78 3.71
C THR A 45 -4.24 -4.15 5.19
N ILE A 46 -3.72 -5.35 5.47
CA ILE A 46 -3.44 -5.81 6.84
C ILE A 46 -2.45 -4.89 7.54
N TRP A 47 -1.41 -4.43 6.83
CA TRP A 47 -0.46 -3.45 7.36
C TRP A 47 -1.16 -2.16 7.82
N HIS A 48 -2.05 -1.61 6.99
CA HIS A 48 -2.83 -0.42 7.34
C HIS A 48 -3.81 -0.69 8.48
N PHE A 49 -4.43 -1.86 8.52
CA PHE A 49 -5.29 -2.28 9.60
C PHE A 49 -4.54 -2.32 10.94
N LEU A 50 -3.36 -2.93 10.98
CA LEU A 50 -2.53 -3.02 12.20
C LEU A 50 -2.10 -1.64 12.72
N TYR A 51 -1.98 -0.64 11.85
CA TYR A 51 -1.72 0.75 12.24
C TYR A 51 -2.89 1.39 13.02
N ILE A 52 -4.11 0.93 12.75
CA ILE A 52 -5.34 1.45 13.35
C ILE A 52 -5.67 0.75 14.68
N VAL A 53 -5.31 -0.54 14.82
CA VAL A 53 -5.65 -1.38 15.98
C VAL A 53 -5.32 -0.73 17.33
N PRO A 54 -4.13 -0.13 17.58
CA PRO A 54 -3.85 0.52 18.86
C PRO A 54 -4.81 1.67 19.20
N ASN A 55 -5.22 2.46 18.18
CA ASN A 55 -6.17 3.55 18.37
C ASN A 55 -7.56 3.02 18.72
N MET A 56 -8.00 1.93 18.07
CA MET A 56 -9.28 1.29 18.39
C MET A 56 -9.29 0.71 19.83
N ILE A 57 -8.20 0.07 20.25
CA ILE A 57 -8.05 -0.46 21.61
C ILE A 57 -8.10 0.66 22.65
N SER A 58 -7.54 1.83 22.34
CA SER A 58 -7.62 3.02 23.21
C SER A 58 -9.02 3.68 23.27
N GLY A 59 -10.01 3.14 22.55
CA GLY A 59 -11.38 3.64 22.51
C GLY A 59 -11.63 4.74 21.46
N ASN A 60 -10.65 5.02 20.59
CA ASN A 60 -10.80 6.00 19.52
C ASN A 60 -11.33 5.34 18.23
N TRP A 61 -12.65 5.41 18.04
CA TRP A 61 -13.39 4.86 16.91
C TRP A 61 -13.73 5.90 15.84
N ASP A 62 -12.89 6.92 15.67
CA ASP A 62 -13.10 7.97 14.67
C ASP A 62 -13.26 7.38 13.26
N VAL A 63 -14.23 7.90 12.50
CA VAL A 63 -14.49 7.55 11.10
C VAL A 63 -13.23 7.75 10.24
N LEU A 64 -12.37 8.71 10.60
CA LEU A 64 -11.08 8.89 9.95
C LEU A 64 -10.19 7.64 10.01
N GLN A 65 -10.28 6.84 11.07
CA GLN A 65 -9.51 5.60 11.20
C GLN A 65 -10.05 4.52 10.26
N LEU A 66 -11.37 4.43 10.08
CA LEU A 66 -11.99 3.52 9.11
C LEU A 66 -11.65 3.90 7.66
N LEU A 67 -11.55 5.19 7.37
CA LEU A 67 -11.12 5.68 6.05
C LEU A 67 -9.68 5.27 5.70
N LYS A 68 -8.79 5.13 6.69
CA LYS A 68 -7.43 4.61 6.45
C LYS A 68 -7.43 3.15 6.00
N LEU A 69 -8.35 2.34 6.52
CA LEU A 69 -8.50 0.96 6.07
C LEU A 69 -9.02 0.91 4.62
N ALA A 70 -10.02 1.74 4.31
CA ALA A 70 -10.54 1.89 2.95
C ALA A 70 -9.45 2.39 1.98
N ALA A 71 -8.61 3.33 2.42
CA ALA A 71 -7.44 3.79 1.67
C ALA A 71 -6.44 2.66 1.45
N GLY A 72 -6.16 1.83 2.46
CA GLY A 72 -5.31 0.64 2.32
C GLY A 72 -5.81 -0.33 1.23
N ILE A 73 -7.11 -0.61 1.18
CA ILE A 73 -7.72 -1.45 0.14
C ILE A 73 -7.64 -0.76 -1.23
N GLY A 74 -8.03 0.52 -1.29
CA GLY A 74 -8.08 1.30 -2.53
C GLY A 74 -6.70 1.47 -3.16
N TYR A 75 -5.74 2.01 -2.40
CA TYR A 75 -4.34 2.17 -2.80
C TYR A 75 -3.71 0.82 -3.07
N GLY A 76 -3.95 -0.16 -2.19
CA GLY A 76 -3.57 -1.55 -2.37
C GLY A 76 -3.89 -2.06 -3.77
N THR A 77 -5.17 -1.94 -4.15
CA THR A 77 -5.73 -2.40 -5.42
C THR A 77 -5.14 -1.64 -6.61
N VAL A 78 -5.20 -0.30 -6.60
CA VAL A 78 -4.71 0.53 -7.71
C VAL A 78 -3.23 0.26 -7.98
N LEU A 79 -2.40 0.29 -6.94
CA LEU A 79 -0.96 0.10 -7.07
C LEU A 79 -0.60 -1.35 -7.43
N GLY A 80 -1.34 -2.33 -6.91
CA GLY A 80 -1.21 -3.73 -7.31
C GLY A 80 -1.51 -3.95 -8.80
N LEU A 81 -2.57 -3.31 -9.33
CA LEU A 81 -2.90 -3.35 -10.75
C LEU A 81 -1.85 -2.64 -11.61
N ILE A 82 -1.32 -1.49 -11.17
CA ILE A 82 -0.21 -0.82 -11.86
C ILE A 82 1.01 -1.74 -11.91
N ARG A 83 1.36 -2.40 -10.80
CA ARG A 83 2.48 -3.36 -10.75
C ARG A 83 2.27 -4.53 -11.71
N LEU A 84 1.04 -5.06 -11.80
CA LEU A 84 0.68 -6.12 -12.75
C LEU A 84 0.86 -5.70 -14.21
N ARG A 85 0.47 -4.46 -14.55
CA ARG A 85 0.49 -3.96 -15.93
C ARG A 85 1.87 -3.51 -16.39
N THR A 86 2.63 -2.87 -15.51
CA THR A 86 3.90 -2.22 -15.86
C THR A 86 5.12 -3.10 -15.57
N GLU A 87 4.95 -4.10 -14.71
CA GLU A 87 6.04 -4.88 -14.16
C GLU A 87 7.17 -4.03 -13.55
N ASN A 88 6.86 -2.81 -13.10
CA ASN A 88 7.82 -1.84 -12.61
C ASN A 88 7.42 -1.30 -11.21
N CYS A 89 8.36 -1.34 -10.26
CA CYS A 89 8.17 -0.80 -8.90
C CYS A 89 8.28 0.74 -8.86
N TRP A 90 9.05 1.35 -9.76
CA TRP A 90 9.18 2.81 -9.84
C TRP A 90 7.87 3.46 -10.28
N ALA A 91 7.12 2.79 -11.16
CA ALA A 91 5.79 3.25 -11.57
C ALA A 91 4.82 3.33 -10.38
N THR A 92 4.88 2.36 -9.46
CA THR A 92 4.03 2.37 -8.27
C THR A 92 4.49 3.39 -7.24
N ILE A 93 5.81 3.62 -7.09
CA ILE A 93 6.35 4.72 -6.25
C ILE A 93 5.82 6.08 -6.71
N LEU A 94 5.90 6.36 -8.01
CA LEU A 94 5.41 7.62 -8.57
C LEU A 94 3.90 7.76 -8.42
N ALA A 95 3.14 6.71 -8.77
CA ALA A 95 1.68 6.72 -8.63
C ALA A 95 1.24 6.92 -7.18
N HIS A 96 1.85 6.20 -6.24
CA HIS A 96 1.55 6.32 -4.82
C HIS A 96 1.90 7.72 -4.30
N GLY A 97 3.06 8.27 -4.67
CA GLY A 97 3.44 9.62 -4.32
C GLY A 97 2.47 10.68 -4.82
N ILE A 98 2.02 10.58 -6.07
CA ILE A 98 1.01 11.48 -6.66
C ILE A 98 -0.33 11.34 -5.93
N MET A 99 -0.77 10.11 -5.64
CA MET A 99 -2.02 9.87 -4.91
C MET A 99 -1.97 10.51 -3.52
N ASN A 100 -0.86 10.36 -2.78
CA ASN A 100 -0.70 11.02 -1.48
C ASN A 100 -0.62 12.55 -1.60
N PHE A 101 0.02 13.08 -2.63
CA PHE A 101 0.10 14.53 -2.84
C PHE A 101 -1.27 15.18 -2.99
N PHE A 102 -2.24 14.53 -3.65
CA PHE A 102 -3.61 15.04 -3.78
C PHE A 102 -4.49 14.80 -2.54
N MET A 103 -4.05 13.97 -1.59
CA MET A 103 -4.84 13.61 -0.40
C MET A 103 -4.40 14.35 0.87
N ILE A 104 -3.21 14.97 0.87
CA ILE A 104 -2.61 15.74 1.98
C ILE A 104 -2.99 17.21 1.86
#